data_AF-A0A5J4PGM6-F1
#
_entry.id   AF-A0A5J4PGM6-F1
#
_cell.length_a   1.000
_cell.length_b   1.000
_cell.length_c   1.000
_cell.angle_alpha   90.00
_cell.angle_beta   90.00
_cell.angle_gamma   90.00
#
_symmetry.space_group_name_H-M   'P 1'
#
loop_
_entity.id
_entity.type
_entity.pdbx_description
1 polymer ?
#
loop_
_entity_poly.entity_id
_entity_poly.type
_entity_poly.pdbx_seq_one_letter_code
_entity_poly.pdbx_strand_id
1 'polypeptide(L)'
;RAYIPETALYGFYFEQLYVNGERRFRAQTPNRIDLNRGGFYQVKRVVETALDATGQYGTAFASQKIIIRDEDKQFLKDIASNEWADALVVFYHHWDNTRKRILHTNLNDTAFYISGRRMASWNPLNGKSRYVVENYRKALDAPGEWFLQRDGYLYYIPMPGETIGNIRCVAPVTEYWVKMKGSENKPLQYIRFENLRFEVAAYHTPAFGNEPEQAEASIEAAIMLDYADHIEFQNCEIAHTGIHGIWFRNQCSYSKMEHCHLYDLGGSGIKIGTITLPSDDKVTNHI
;
A
#
# COMPACT_ATOMS: atom_id res chain seq x y z
N ARG A 1 -17.62 -17.21 0.37
CA ARG A 1 -16.27 -17.48 0.93
C ARG A 1 -15.61 -18.56 0.11
N ALA A 2 -14.29 -18.56 0.01
CA ALA A 2 -13.47 -19.59 -0.64
C ALA A 2 -12.34 -20.02 0.31
N TYR A 3 -11.87 -21.27 0.20
CA TYR A 3 -10.75 -21.76 1.00
C TYR A 3 -9.47 -21.73 0.17
N ILE A 4 -8.43 -21.08 0.71
CA ILE A 4 -7.10 -20.94 0.12
C ILE A 4 -6.12 -21.69 1.04
N PRO A 5 -5.82 -22.97 0.74
CA PRO A 5 -5.02 -23.81 1.64
C PRO A 5 -3.63 -23.23 1.89
N GLU A 6 -3.02 -22.56 0.91
CA GLU A 6 -1.68 -21.97 1.03
C GLU A 6 -1.62 -20.91 2.14
N THR A 7 -2.72 -20.21 2.41
CA THR A 7 -2.78 -19.25 3.52
C THR A 7 -2.68 -19.95 4.87
N ALA A 8 -3.41 -21.07 5.03
CA ALA A 8 -3.40 -21.83 6.29
C ALA A 8 -2.10 -22.64 6.48
N LEU A 9 -1.58 -23.20 5.38
CA LEU A 9 -0.46 -24.16 5.41
C LEU A 9 0.91 -23.50 5.32
N TYR A 10 1.01 -22.40 4.55
CA TYR A 10 2.29 -21.77 4.21
C TYR A 10 2.34 -20.28 4.57
N GLY A 11 1.27 -19.73 5.16
CA GLY A 11 1.19 -18.31 5.49
C GLY A 11 1.08 -17.39 4.27
N PHE A 12 0.72 -17.92 3.10
CA PHE A 12 0.47 -17.11 1.91
C PHE A 12 -0.59 -16.04 2.20
N TYR A 13 -0.30 -14.79 1.87
CA TYR A 13 -1.18 -13.67 2.15
C TYR A 13 -1.05 -12.64 1.02
N PHE A 14 -2.12 -11.92 0.74
CA PHE A 14 -2.15 -10.86 -0.26
C PHE A 14 -2.99 -9.69 0.25
N GLU A 15 -2.74 -8.50 -0.26
CA GLU A 15 -3.46 -7.28 0.15
C GLU A 15 -4.24 -6.63 -1.01
N GLN A 16 -4.25 -7.26 -2.18
CA GLN A 16 -5.02 -6.83 -3.35
C GLN A 16 -5.84 -8.01 -3.86
N LEU A 17 -7.10 -7.75 -4.23
CA LEU A 17 -8.00 -8.71 -4.83
C LEU A 17 -8.72 -8.03 -5.99
N TYR A 18 -8.86 -8.74 -7.10
CA TYR A 18 -9.58 -8.27 -8.27
C TYR A 18 -10.73 -9.23 -8.57
N VAL A 19 -11.93 -8.70 -8.81
CA VAL A 19 -13.12 -9.47 -9.16
C VAL A 19 -13.61 -8.94 -10.50
N ASN A 20 -13.68 -9.82 -11.51
CA ASN A 20 -14.07 -9.46 -12.88
C ASN A 20 -13.27 -8.29 -13.47
N GLY A 21 -11.98 -8.20 -13.14
CA GLY A 21 -11.07 -7.14 -13.62
C GLY A 21 -11.13 -5.84 -12.81
N GLU A 22 -11.97 -5.75 -11.79
CA GLU A 22 -12.06 -4.57 -10.92
C GLU A 22 -11.42 -4.83 -9.55
N ARG A 23 -10.68 -3.83 -9.04
CA ARG A 23 -10.12 -3.89 -7.69
C ARG A 23 -11.24 -3.94 -6.65
N ARG A 24 -11.12 -4.87 -5.70
CA ARG A 24 -11.92 -4.95 -4.48
C ARG A 24 -11.06 -4.57 -3.29
N PHE A 25 -11.64 -3.86 -2.33
CA PHE A 25 -10.91 -3.30 -1.21
C PHE A 25 -11.07 -4.19 0.02
N ARG A 26 -10.02 -4.25 0.85
CA ARG A 26 -10.14 -4.92 2.14
C ARG A 26 -11.24 -4.25 2.94
N ALA A 27 -11.97 -5.07 3.70
CA ALA A 27 -12.94 -4.63 4.68
C ALA A 27 -12.37 -3.51 5.55
N GLN A 28 -13.10 -2.40 5.67
CA GLN A 28 -12.65 -1.26 6.46
C GLN A 28 -13.76 -0.57 7.23
N THR A 29 -13.39 0.14 8.29
CA THR A 29 -14.27 1.07 8.96
C THR A 29 -13.67 2.49 9.02
N PRO A 30 -14.46 3.54 8.77
CA PRO A 30 -15.79 3.48 8.16
C PRO A 30 -15.72 2.92 6.73
N ASN A 31 -16.85 2.46 6.20
CA ASN A 31 -16.93 2.00 4.82
C ASN A 31 -16.51 3.08 3.83
N ARG A 32 -15.86 2.68 2.73
CA ARG A 32 -15.39 3.62 1.69
C ARG A 32 -16.51 4.50 1.13
N ILE A 33 -17.72 3.95 1.04
CA ILE A 33 -18.93 4.66 0.65
C ILE A 33 -19.82 4.75 1.89
N ASP A 34 -19.44 5.62 2.83
CA ASP A 34 -20.27 6.01 3.97
C ASP A 34 -20.89 7.39 3.69
N LEU A 35 -22.20 7.42 3.45
CA LEU A 35 -22.97 8.64 3.14
C LEU A 35 -23.01 9.65 4.30
N ASN A 36 -22.77 9.21 5.54
CA ASN A 36 -22.82 10.06 6.72
C ASN A 36 -21.45 10.61 7.13
N ARG A 37 -20.37 9.88 6.83
CA ARG A 37 -19.01 10.21 7.31
C ARG A 37 -17.97 10.42 6.21
N GLY A 38 -18.37 10.30 4.94
CA GLY A 38 -17.46 10.44 3.80
C GLY A 38 -16.34 9.38 3.77
N GLY A 39 -16.53 8.27 4.48
CA GLY A 39 -15.61 7.13 4.54
C GLY A 39 -14.39 7.29 5.45
N PHE A 40 -14.39 8.24 6.38
CA PHE A 40 -13.26 8.45 7.31
C PHE A 40 -13.69 8.74 8.74
N TYR A 41 -12.92 8.25 9.69
CA TYR A 41 -12.87 8.81 11.05
C TYR A 41 -11.97 10.04 11.10
N GLN A 42 -12.08 10.81 12.18
CA GLN A 42 -11.19 11.93 12.46
C GLN A 42 -10.50 11.74 13.81
N VAL A 43 -9.17 11.92 13.84
CA VAL A 43 -8.39 11.86 15.08
C VAL A 43 -8.88 12.97 16.02
N LYS A 44 -9.07 12.66 17.31
CA LYS A 44 -9.42 13.68 18.31
C LYS A 44 -8.14 14.41 18.77
N ARG A 45 -7.12 13.65 19.13
CA ARG A 45 -5.82 14.18 19.59
C ARG A 45 -4.74 13.12 19.52
N VAL A 46 -3.49 13.55 19.36
CA VAL A 46 -2.31 12.69 19.43
C VAL A 46 -1.45 13.13 20.61
N VAL A 47 -0.91 12.16 21.36
CA VAL A 47 0.21 12.38 22.29
C VAL A 47 1.38 11.55 21.79
N GLU A 48 2.44 12.23 21.38
CA GLU A 48 3.68 11.58 20.95
C GLU A 48 4.71 11.61 22.09
N THR A 49 5.35 10.48 22.34
CA THR A 49 6.42 10.32 23.33
C THR A 49 7.64 9.74 22.63
N ALA A 50 8.74 10.50 22.58
CA ALA A 50 10.02 10.01 22.09
C ALA A 50 10.54 8.94 23.06
N LEU A 51 10.87 7.77 22.51
CA LEU A 51 11.43 6.63 23.25
C LEU A 51 12.93 6.51 23.01
N ASP A 52 13.39 6.91 21.83
CA ASP A 52 14.81 7.10 21.52
C ASP A 52 15.00 8.43 20.78
N ALA A 53 15.55 9.42 21.48
CA ALA A 53 15.80 10.76 20.97
C ALA A 53 17.20 10.94 20.36
N THR A 54 18.00 9.88 20.25
CA THR A 54 19.36 9.95 19.70
C THR A 54 19.39 10.05 18.17
N GLY A 55 18.28 9.78 17.49
CA GLY A 55 18.14 9.91 16.04
C GLY A 55 18.09 11.37 15.56
N GLN A 56 18.59 11.61 14.34
CA GLN A 56 18.38 12.86 13.60
C GLN A 56 16.88 13.13 13.36
N TYR A 57 16.52 14.35 12.97
CA TYR A 57 15.16 14.75 12.61
C TYR A 57 14.46 13.67 11.75
N GLY A 58 13.30 13.18 12.21
CA GLY A 58 12.53 12.16 11.51
C GLY A 58 13.05 10.72 11.63
N THR A 59 14.09 10.44 12.42
CA THR A 59 14.61 9.07 12.66
C THR A 59 14.53 8.62 14.11
N ALA A 60 14.26 9.54 15.04
CA ALA A 60 13.99 9.22 16.44
C ALA A 60 12.79 8.27 16.56
N PHE A 61 12.90 7.24 17.42
CA PHE A 61 11.82 6.29 17.65
C PHE A 61 10.83 6.86 18.68
N ALA A 62 9.53 6.73 18.40
CA ALA A 62 8.46 7.27 19.24
C ALA A 62 7.28 6.32 19.34
N SER A 63 6.54 6.47 20.44
CA SER A 63 5.19 5.95 20.61
C SER A 63 4.19 7.08 20.43
N GLN A 64 3.13 6.85 19.66
CA GLN A 64 2.02 7.78 19.51
C GLN A 64 0.74 7.17 20.09
N LYS A 65 0.20 7.82 21.12
CA LYS A 65 -1.14 7.56 21.62
C LYS A 65 -2.14 8.35 20.78
N ILE A 66 -2.95 7.63 20.03
CA ILE A 66 -4.02 8.17 19.20
C ILE A 66 -5.30 8.13 20.01
N ILE A 67 -5.78 9.31 20.40
CA ILE A 67 -7.05 9.46 21.11
C ILE A 67 -8.11 9.73 20.05
N ILE A 68 -9.20 8.97 20.10
CA ILE A 68 -10.29 9.04 19.13
C ILE A 68 -11.56 9.61 19.76
N ARG A 69 -12.60 9.83 18.96
CA ARG A 69 -13.90 10.27 19.46
C ARG A 69 -14.65 9.10 20.08
N ASP A 70 -15.43 9.36 21.13
CA ASP A 70 -16.16 8.30 21.83
C ASP A 70 -17.20 7.60 20.94
N GLU A 71 -17.71 8.28 19.93
CA GLU A 71 -18.61 7.73 18.92
C GLU A 71 -17.93 6.74 17.96
N ASP A 72 -16.60 6.74 17.88
CA ASP A 72 -15.81 5.91 16.97
C ASP A 72 -15.22 4.66 17.65
N LYS A 73 -15.32 4.55 18.98
CA LYS A 73 -14.60 3.53 19.77
C LYS A 73 -15.00 2.09 19.51
N GLN A 74 -16.05 1.85 18.73
CA GLN A 74 -16.63 0.53 18.53
C GLN A 74 -15.63 -0.44 17.88
N PHE A 75 -14.82 0.03 16.92
CA PHE A 75 -13.81 -0.82 16.27
C PHE A 75 -12.77 -1.36 17.26
N LEU A 76 -12.45 -0.62 18.35
CA LEU A 76 -11.52 -1.07 19.39
C LEU A 76 -12.01 -2.33 20.12
N LYS A 77 -13.32 -2.59 20.08
CA LYS A 77 -13.95 -3.79 20.66
C LYS A 77 -14.23 -4.87 19.61
N ASP A 78 -14.27 -4.49 18.34
CA ASP A 78 -14.66 -5.38 17.26
C ASP A 78 -13.50 -6.15 16.65
N ILE A 79 -12.27 -5.62 16.72
CA ILE A 79 -11.07 -6.34 16.32
C ILE A 79 -10.83 -7.49 17.31
N ALA A 80 -10.85 -8.73 16.80
CA ALA A 80 -10.61 -9.90 17.64
C ALA A 80 -9.12 -9.99 18.05
N SER A 81 -8.85 -10.67 19.18
CA SER A 81 -7.48 -10.80 19.73
C SER A 81 -6.46 -11.32 18.70
N ASN A 82 -6.88 -12.25 17.84
CA ASN A 82 -6.07 -12.86 16.77
C ASN A 82 -5.97 -12.02 15.49
N GLU A 83 -6.70 -10.90 15.39
CA GLU A 83 -6.73 -10.00 14.22
C GLU A 83 -5.92 -8.73 14.45
N TRP A 84 -5.53 -8.41 15.69
CA TRP A 84 -4.78 -7.18 16.01
C TRP A 84 -3.47 -7.04 15.25
N ALA A 85 -2.77 -8.16 15.07
CA ALA A 85 -1.52 -8.18 14.33
C ALA A 85 -1.74 -7.90 12.83
N ASP A 86 -2.96 -8.02 12.33
CA ASP A 86 -3.34 -7.90 10.91
C ASP A 86 -4.09 -6.59 10.61
N ALA A 87 -4.83 -6.05 11.57
CA ALA A 87 -5.55 -4.79 11.46
C ALA A 87 -4.60 -3.62 11.20
N LEU A 88 -4.97 -2.76 10.25
CA LEU A 88 -4.15 -1.65 9.78
C LEU A 88 -4.90 -0.34 9.89
N VAL A 89 -4.30 0.65 10.52
CA VAL A 89 -4.80 2.02 10.53
C VAL A 89 -4.10 2.80 9.43
N VAL A 90 -4.86 3.41 8.54
CA VAL A 90 -4.35 4.27 7.47
C VAL A 90 -4.73 5.71 7.82
N PHE A 91 -3.74 6.51 8.17
CA PHE A 91 -3.90 7.94 8.43
C PHE A 91 -3.67 8.74 7.15
N TYR A 92 -4.53 9.72 6.93
CA TYR A 92 -4.44 10.72 5.88
C TYR A 92 -4.15 12.07 6.53
N HIS A 93 -3.00 12.65 6.21
CA HIS A 93 -2.55 13.90 6.80
C HIS A 93 -1.72 14.68 5.79
N HIS A 94 -1.97 16.00 5.73
CA HIS A 94 -1.31 16.90 4.80
C HIS A 94 -1.28 16.38 3.35
N TRP A 95 -0.14 15.91 2.84
CA TRP A 95 0.05 15.47 1.45
C TRP A 95 0.45 13.99 1.33
N ASP A 96 0.51 13.22 2.42
CA ASP A 96 0.88 11.80 2.41
C ASP A 96 -0.02 10.95 3.32
N ASN A 97 0.30 9.66 3.42
CA ASN A 97 -0.36 8.72 4.30
C ASN A 97 0.65 8.01 5.21
N THR A 98 0.19 7.66 6.41
CA THR A 98 0.92 6.81 7.35
C THR A 98 0.10 5.57 7.60
N ARG A 99 0.68 4.38 7.43
CA ARG A 99 0.00 3.09 7.68
C ARG A 99 0.62 2.43 8.88
N LYS A 100 -0.17 2.06 9.89
CA LYS A 100 0.35 1.51 11.15
C LYS A 100 -0.53 0.41 11.71
N ARG A 101 0.10 -0.58 12.34
CA ARG A 101 -0.60 -1.59 13.13
C ARG A 101 -0.88 -1.06 14.52
N ILE A 102 -2.01 -1.47 15.09
CA ILE A 102 -2.37 -1.11 16.46
C ILE A 102 -1.60 -2.02 17.42
N LEU A 103 -0.81 -1.42 18.31
CA LEU A 103 0.03 -2.16 19.26
C LEU A 103 -0.65 -2.37 20.60
N HIS A 104 -1.52 -1.44 21.00
CA HIS A 104 -2.22 -1.48 22.27
C HIS A 104 -3.47 -0.62 22.21
N THR A 105 -4.48 -0.95 23.00
CA THR A 105 -5.71 -0.17 23.17
C THR A 105 -5.94 0.15 24.63
N ASN A 106 -6.39 1.37 24.90
CA ASN A 106 -6.86 1.80 26.20
C ASN A 106 -8.30 2.29 26.07
N LEU A 107 -9.25 1.46 26.53
CA LEU A 107 -10.67 1.75 26.43
C LEU A 107 -11.14 2.83 27.41
N ASN A 108 -10.43 3.05 28.52
CA ASN A 108 -10.76 4.11 29.48
C ASN A 108 -10.49 5.50 28.89
N ASP A 109 -9.41 5.61 28.10
CA ASP A 109 -9.03 6.85 27.43
C ASP A 109 -9.57 6.98 26.00
N THR A 110 -10.34 5.98 25.54
CA THR A 110 -10.79 5.86 24.14
C THR A 110 -9.61 6.09 23.18
N ALA A 111 -8.57 5.27 23.30
CA ALA A 111 -7.32 5.46 22.61
C ALA A 111 -6.68 4.14 22.15
N PHE A 112 -5.79 4.24 21.18
CA PHE A 112 -4.90 3.17 20.78
C PHE A 112 -3.49 3.70 20.55
N TYR A 113 -2.52 2.79 20.46
CA TYR A 113 -1.10 3.11 20.35
C TYR A 113 -0.53 2.55 19.06
N ILE A 114 0.30 3.36 18.44
CA ILE A 114 1.17 3.00 17.33
C ILE A 114 2.62 3.35 17.71
N SER A 115 3.59 2.86 16.94
CA SER A 115 4.98 3.27 17.08
C SER A 115 5.66 3.43 15.71
N GLY A 116 6.78 4.13 15.72
CA GLY A 116 7.60 4.31 14.52
C GLY A 116 8.49 5.52 14.64
N ARG A 117 8.78 6.13 13.50
CA ARG A 117 9.48 7.40 13.45
C ARG A 117 8.65 8.48 14.15
N ARG A 118 9.35 9.36 14.85
CA ARG A 118 8.78 10.60 15.36
C ARG A 118 8.26 11.43 14.18
N MET A 119 7.02 11.92 14.29
CA MET A 119 6.42 12.72 13.25
C MET A 119 7.18 14.04 13.06
N ALA A 120 7.42 14.41 11.81
CA ALA A 120 8.04 15.68 11.50
C ALA A 120 7.12 16.85 11.90
N SER A 121 7.68 17.96 12.36
CA SER A 121 6.89 19.10 12.86
C SER A 121 6.01 19.74 11.78
N TRP A 122 6.41 19.64 10.51
CA TRP A 122 5.66 20.14 9.35
C TRP A 122 4.64 19.13 8.79
N ASN A 123 4.74 17.86 9.19
CA ASN A 123 3.79 16.81 8.79
C ASN A 123 3.35 15.94 9.98
N PRO A 124 2.71 16.52 11.01
CA PRO A 124 2.30 15.79 12.19
C PRO A 124 0.97 15.04 12.01
N LEU A 125 0.82 13.93 12.73
CA LEU A 125 -0.50 13.39 13.06
C LEU A 125 -1.15 14.27 14.14
N ASN A 126 -2.34 14.80 13.88
CA ASN A 126 -3.04 15.70 14.79
C ASN A 126 -4.56 15.61 14.64
N GLY A 127 -5.32 16.47 15.33
CA GLY A 127 -6.78 16.47 15.29
C GLY A 127 -7.43 16.80 13.94
N LYS A 128 -6.66 17.17 12.92
CA LYS A 128 -7.11 17.36 11.53
C LYS A 128 -6.88 16.11 10.67
N SER A 129 -6.08 15.15 11.13
CA SER A 129 -5.81 13.90 10.43
C SER A 129 -7.07 13.04 10.38
N ARG A 130 -7.34 12.48 9.21
CA ARG A 130 -8.40 11.49 8.99
C ARG A 130 -7.81 10.09 9.01
N TYR A 131 -8.60 9.08 9.29
CA TYR A 131 -8.13 7.70 9.26
C TYR A 131 -9.23 6.69 8.95
N VAL A 132 -8.82 5.52 8.51
CA VAL A 132 -9.64 4.31 8.43
C VAL A 132 -8.92 3.17 9.13
N VAL A 133 -9.67 2.15 9.54
CA VAL A 133 -9.14 0.91 10.10
C VAL A 133 -9.56 -0.23 9.18
N GLU A 134 -8.59 -0.85 8.53
CA GLU A 134 -8.81 -1.93 7.56
C GLU A 134 -8.42 -3.30 8.15
N ASN A 135 -8.89 -4.36 7.48
CA ASN A 135 -8.39 -5.73 7.61
C ASN A 135 -8.71 -6.42 8.96
N TYR A 136 -9.96 -6.34 9.39
CA TYR A 136 -10.49 -7.19 10.48
C TYR A 136 -11.90 -7.69 10.12
N ARG A 137 -12.31 -8.83 10.69
CA ARG A 137 -13.49 -9.57 10.20
C ARG A 137 -14.78 -8.78 10.29
N LYS A 138 -14.99 -8.05 11.38
CA LYS A 138 -16.22 -7.30 11.64
C LYS A 138 -16.35 -6.01 10.82
N ALA A 139 -15.29 -5.54 10.16
CA ALA A 139 -15.40 -4.49 9.15
C ALA A 139 -15.97 -4.99 7.83
N LEU A 140 -16.11 -6.31 7.62
CA LEU A 140 -16.67 -6.85 6.39
C LEU A 140 -18.20 -6.73 6.43
N ASP A 141 -18.72 -5.60 5.99
CA ASP A 141 -20.16 -5.31 6.07
C ASP A 141 -20.75 -4.60 4.84
N ALA A 142 -19.93 -4.20 3.86
CA ALA A 142 -20.39 -3.55 2.63
C ALA A 142 -20.07 -4.35 1.34
N PRO A 143 -20.88 -4.21 0.28
CA PRO A 143 -20.59 -4.79 -1.04
C PRO A 143 -19.21 -4.38 -1.57
N GLY A 144 -18.50 -5.33 -2.16
CA GLY A 144 -17.16 -5.12 -2.70
C GLY A 144 -16.03 -5.29 -1.70
N GLU A 145 -16.33 -5.44 -0.41
CA GLU A 145 -15.32 -5.68 0.61
C GLU A 145 -14.91 -7.15 0.72
N TRP A 146 -13.67 -7.38 1.12
CA TRP A 146 -13.15 -8.72 1.38
C TRP A 146 -12.24 -8.80 2.61
N PHE A 147 -12.12 -10.00 3.17
CA PHE A 147 -11.25 -10.30 4.31
C PHE A 147 -10.66 -11.70 4.14
N LEU A 148 -9.34 -11.82 4.19
CA LEU A 148 -8.63 -13.10 4.19
C LEU A 148 -8.26 -13.47 5.61
N GLN A 149 -8.91 -14.49 6.14
CA GLN A 149 -8.59 -14.99 7.47
C GLN A 149 -7.35 -15.90 7.41
N ARG A 150 -6.53 -15.87 8.46
CA ARG A 150 -5.29 -16.67 8.56
C ARG A 150 -5.52 -18.18 8.55
N ASP A 151 -6.74 -18.64 8.79
CA ASP A 151 -7.13 -20.06 8.67
C ASP A 151 -7.40 -20.49 7.21
N GLY A 152 -7.22 -19.60 6.24
CA GLY A 152 -7.35 -19.87 4.81
C GLY A 152 -8.70 -19.50 4.21
N TYR A 153 -9.68 -19.04 4.99
CA TYR A 153 -10.95 -18.60 4.41
C TYR A 153 -10.88 -17.15 3.90
N LEU A 154 -11.01 -16.99 2.58
CA LEU A 154 -11.30 -15.73 1.93
C LEU A 154 -12.80 -15.47 1.97
N TYR A 155 -13.19 -14.32 2.52
CA TYR A 155 -14.56 -13.85 2.52
C TYR A 155 -14.68 -12.61 1.65
N TYR A 156 -15.79 -12.52 0.92
CA TYR A 156 -16.08 -11.45 -0.01
C TYR A 156 -17.59 -11.18 0.04
N ILE A 157 -17.99 -9.92 0.11
CA ILE A 157 -19.39 -9.51 -0.08
C ILE A 157 -19.54 -9.11 -1.56
N PRO A 158 -20.28 -9.88 -2.38
CA PRO A 158 -20.43 -9.59 -3.80
C PRO A 158 -21.07 -8.22 -4.07
N MET A 159 -20.68 -7.58 -5.17
CA MET A 159 -21.41 -6.43 -5.71
C MET A 159 -22.80 -6.87 -6.22
N PRO A 160 -23.79 -5.95 -6.32
CA PRO A 160 -25.07 -6.26 -6.94
C PRO A 160 -24.89 -6.89 -8.34
N GLY A 161 -25.46 -8.07 -8.56
CA GLY A 161 -25.37 -8.82 -9.82
C GLY A 161 -24.22 -9.83 -9.90
N GLU A 162 -23.26 -9.78 -8.99
CA GLU A 162 -22.24 -10.82 -8.86
C GLU A 162 -22.79 -12.04 -8.14
N THR A 163 -22.44 -13.21 -8.65
CA THR A 163 -22.82 -14.53 -8.16
C THR A 163 -21.60 -15.44 -8.22
N ILE A 164 -21.59 -16.52 -7.44
CA ILE A 164 -20.45 -17.45 -7.46
C ILE A 164 -20.21 -18.06 -8.86
N GLY A 165 -21.23 -18.14 -9.71
CA GLY A 165 -21.13 -18.69 -11.06
C GLY A 165 -20.66 -17.72 -12.13
N ASN A 166 -20.59 -16.41 -11.85
CA ASN A 166 -20.19 -15.39 -12.83
C ASN A 166 -19.04 -14.47 -12.36
N ILE A 167 -18.40 -14.80 -11.24
CA ILE A 167 -17.22 -14.07 -10.74
C ILE A 167 -15.93 -14.81 -11.07
N ARG A 168 -14.92 -14.05 -11.49
CA ARG A 168 -13.52 -14.47 -11.51
C ARG A 168 -12.74 -13.64 -10.49
N CYS A 169 -12.21 -14.31 -9.47
CA CYS A 169 -11.36 -13.70 -8.45
C CYS A 169 -9.88 -13.91 -8.81
N VAL A 170 -9.08 -12.85 -8.74
CA VAL A 170 -7.63 -12.90 -8.98
C VAL A 170 -6.91 -12.19 -7.83
N ALA A 171 -5.92 -12.86 -7.25
CA ALA A 171 -5.05 -12.31 -6.21
C ALA A 171 -3.57 -12.42 -6.66
N PRO A 172 -2.72 -11.45 -6.34
CA PRO A 172 -1.32 -11.47 -6.76
C PRO A 172 -0.49 -12.44 -5.91
N VAL A 173 0.54 -13.01 -6.54
CA VAL A 173 1.53 -13.90 -5.89
C VAL A 173 2.96 -13.34 -5.96
N THR A 174 3.18 -12.27 -6.73
CA THR A 174 4.47 -11.61 -6.90
C THR A 174 4.28 -10.09 -6.89
N GLU A 175 5.28 -9.37 -6.40
CA GLU A 175 5.33 -7.89 -6.41
C GLU A 175 5.85 -7.33 -7.73
N TYR A 176 6.62 -8.13 -8.48
CA TYR A 176 7.30 -7.70 -9.70
C TYR A 176 6.94 -8.59 -10.87
N TRP A 177 6.69 -7.97 -12.02
CA TRP A 177 6.62 -8.68 -13.30
C TRP A 177 7.99 -8.76 -13.96
N VAL A 178 8.78 -7.67 -13.90
CA VAL A 178 10.07 -7.57 -14.56
C VAL A 178 11.07 -6.77 -13.72
N LYS A 179 12.26 -7.33 -13.47
CA LYS A 179 13.43 -6.59 -12.97
C LYS A 179 14.56 -6.67 -13.98
N MET A 180 14.78 -5.58 -14.71
CA MET A 180 15.90 -5.41 -15.63
C MET A 180 17.07 -4.79 -14.88
N LYS A 181 18.17 -5.54 -14.75
CA LYS A 181 19.36 -5.09 -14.03
C LYS A 181 20.63 -5.37 -14.83
N GLY A 182 21.15 -4.33 -15.47
CA GLY A 182 22.51 -4.33 -16.02
C GLY A 182 23.55 -3.98 -14.93
N SER A 183 24.73 -3.59 -15.38
CA SER A 183 25.75 -2.94 -14.55
C SER A 183 26.37 -1.77 -15.29
N GLU A 184 27.12 -0.92 -14.57
CA GLU A 184 27.77 0.26 -15.14
C GLU A 184 28.63 -0.06 -16.37
N ASN A 185 29.37 -1.18 -16.34
CA ASN A 185 30.24 -1.60 -17.44
C ASN A 185 29.53 -2.52 -18.45
N LYS A 186 28.28 -2.92 -18.18
CA LYS A 186 27.51 -3.83 -19.02
C LYS A 186 26.01 -3.55 -18.85
N PRO A 187 25.51 -2.43 -19.41
CA PRO A 187 24.10 -2.12 -19.35
C PRO A 187 23.28 -3.17 -20.11
N LEU A 188 22.02 -3.34 -19.72
CA LEU A 188 21.04 -4.06 -20.55
C LEU A 188 20.62 -3.14 -21.69
N GLN A 189 20.67 -3.63 -22.93
CA GLN A 189 20.41 -2.78 -24.08
C GLN A 189 19.48 -3.40 -25.10
N TYR A 190 18.76 -2.54 -25.83
CA TYR A 190 18.00 -2.88 -27.03
C TYR A 190 16.91 -3.93 -26.79
N ILE A 191 16.06 -3.69 -25.79
CA ILE A 191 14.91 -4.55 -25.46
C ILE A 191 13.64 -3.76 -25.70
N ARG A 192 12.68 -4.38 -26.41
CA ARG A 192 11.38 -3.80 -26.71
C ARG A 192 10.26 -4.70 -26.22
N PHE A 193 9.35 -4.12 -25.46
CA PHE A 193 8.07 -4.70 -25.09
C PHE A 193 6.98 -4.04 -25.94
N GLU A 194 6.18 -4.85 -26.63
CA GLU A 194 5.19 -4.34 -27.58
C GLU A 194 3.88 -5.12 -27.52
N ASN A 195 2.75 -4.40 -27.46
CA ASN A 195 1.39 -4.97 -27.42
C ASN A 195 1.19 -5.97 -26.25
N LEU A 196 1.78 -5.68 -25.09
CA LEU A 196 1.69 -6.49 -23.88
C LEU A 196 0.85 -5.84 -22.79
N ARG A 197 0.18 -6.66 -21.98
CA ARG A 197 -0.52 -6.25 -20.77
C ARG A 197 0.14 -6.88 -19.55
N PHE A 198 0.62 -6.05 -18.64
CA PHE A 198 1.15 -6.44 -17.34
C PHE A 198 0.10 -6.15 -16.27
N GLU A 199 -0.34 -7.18 -15.56
CA GLU A 199 -1.39 -7.03 -14.56
C GLU A 199 -1.21 -7.93 -13.34
N VAL A 200 -1.82 -7.49 -12.24
CA VAL A 200 -1.90 -8.23 -10.97
C VAL A 200 -0.52 -8.43 -10.33
N ALA A 201 -0.06 -7.37 -9.65
CA ALA A 201 1.12 -7.42 -8.78
C ALA A 201 0.79 -7.02 -7.34
N ALA A 202 1.50 -7.63 -6.40
CA ALA A 202 1.27 -7.47 -4.98
C ALA A 202 1.92 -6.20 -4.43
N TYR A 203 1.36 -5.74 -3.32
CA TYR A 203 2.09 -4.99 -2.30
C TYR A 203 1.77 -5.55 -0.94
N HIS A 204 2.81 -5.84 -0.16
CA HIS A 204 2.67 -6.23 1.24
C HIS A 204 3.07 -5.05 2.12
N THR A 205 2.14 -4.60 2.96
CA THR A 205 2.42 -3.59 3.97
C THR A 205 3.47 -4.18 4.94
N PRO A 206 4.62 -3.51 5.14
CA PRO A 206 5.65 -3.99 6.06
C PRO A 206 5.11 -4.25 7.47
N ALA A 207 5.81 -5.09 8.24
CA ALA A 207 5.36 -5.47 9.59
C ALA A 207 5.08 -4.24 10.50
N PHE A 208 5.89 -3.18 10.40
CA PHE A 208 5.73 -1.93 11.15
C PHE A 208 4.94 -0.86 10.40
N GLY A 209 4.35 -1.21 9.26
CA GLY A 209 3.60 -0.33 8.39
C GLY A 209 4.47 0.60 7.55
N ASN A 210 3.86 1.66 7.04
CA ASN A 210 4.49 2.69 6.22
C ASN A 210 4.64 3.97 7.04
N GLU A 211 5.85 4.49 7.06
CA GLU A 211 6.13 5.86 7.54
C GLU A 211 5.67 6.87 6.48
N PRO A 212 5.39 8.12 6.90
CA PRO A 212 5.04 9.17 5.96
C PRO A 212 6.24 9.48 5.06
N GLU A 213 6.02 9.40 3.74
CA GLU A 213 7.05 9.64 2.74
C GLU A 213 6.44 10.29 1.50
N GLN A 214 6.99 11.43 1.10
CA GLN A 214 6.53 12.14 -0.07
C GLN A 214 6.67 11.28 -1.34
N ALA A 215 5.59 11.20 -2.11
CA ALA A 215 5.49 10.41 -3.34
C ALA A 215 5.84 8.92 -3.18
N GLU A 216 5.73 8.40 -1.95
CA GLU A 216 6.03 7.00 -1.63
C GLU A 216 7.41 6.59 -2.16
N ALA A 217 8.39 7.49 -2.02
CA ALA A 217 9.67 7.43 -2.73
C ALA A 217 10.37 6.07 -2.61
N SER A 218 10.32 5.43 -1.44
CA SER A 218 10.94 4.13 -1.17
C SER A 218 10.18 2.92 -1.72
N ILE A 219 8.90 3.05 -2.09
CA ILE A 219 8.15 1.96 -2.71
C ILE A 219 8.72 1.71 -4.11
N GLU A 220 8.92 0.44 -4.47
CA GLU A 220 9.42 0.03 -5.79
C GLU A 220 8.29 0.05 -6.86
N ALA A 221 8.63 -0.23 -8.11
CA ALA A 221 7.67 -0.43 -9.18
C ALA A 221 7.60 -1.90 -9.60
N ALA A 222 6.48 -2.31 -10.19
CA ALA A 222 6.30 -3.69 -10.66
C ALA A 222 7.16 -4.00 -11.90
N ILE A 223 7.61 -2.97 -12.62
CA ILE A 223 8.68 -3.02 -13.63
C ILE A 223 9.84 -2.13 -13.17
N MET A 224 10.98 -2.74 -12.87
CA MET A 224 12.18 -2.02 -12.42
C MET A 224 13.28 -2.07 -13.47
N LEU A 225 13.94 -0.92 -13.70
CA LEU A 225 15.08 -0.78 -14.59
C LEU A 225 16.26 -0.13 -13.86
N ASP A 226 17.40 -0.79 -13.90
CA ASP A 226 18.69 -0.27 -13.46
C ASP A 226 19.77 -0.62 -14.50
N TYR A 227 20.62 0.36 -14.83
CA TYR A 227 21.69 0.23 -15.83
C TYR A 227 21.14 -0.31 -17.16
N ALA A 228 20.21 0.43 -17.75
CA ALA A 228 19.47 0.00 -18.93
C ALA A 228 19.42 1.10 -20.00
N ASP A 229 19.62 0.73 -21.25
CA ASP A 229 19.81 1.69 -22.33
C ASP A 229 19.03 1.24 -23.58
N HIS A 230 18.32 2.15 -24.26
CA HIS A 230 17.43 1.77 -25.37
C HIS A 230 16.39 0.69 -25.00
N ILE A 231 15.69 0.89 -23.88
CA ILE A 231 14.54 0.05 -23.51
C ILE A 231 13.25 0.71 -23.97
N GLU A 232 12.45 -0.01 -24.75
CA GLU A 232 11.22 0.50 -25.34
C GLU A 232 9.99 -0.23 -24.79
N PHE A 233 8.97 0.54 -24.41
CA PHE A 233 7.61 0.05 -24.18
C PHE A 233 6.69 0.73 -25.19
N GLN A 234 6.08 -0.05 -26.10
CA GLN A 234 5.17 0.48 -27.12
C GLN A 234 3.81 -0.22 -27.02
N ASN A 235 2.73 0.57 -27.02
CA ASN A 235 1.36 0.04 -26.99
C ASN A 235 1.11 -0.95 -25.84
N CYS A 236 1.73 -0.73 -24.68
CA CYS A 236 1.62 -1.62 -23.52
C CYS A 236 0.58 -1.12 -22.52
N GLU A 237 0.04 -2.04 -21.75
CA GLU A 237 -0.85 -1.76 -20.62
C GLU A 237 -0.17 -2.21 -19.33
N ILE A 238 -0.18 -1.35 -18.30
CA ILE A 238 0.31 -1.68 -16.96
C ILE A 238 -0.81 -1.35 -15.98
N ALA A 239 -1.37 -2.36 -15.33
CA ALA A 239 -2.52 -2.20 -14.47
C ALA A 239 -2.49 -3.12 -13.25
N HIS A 240 -3.40 -2.89 -12.30
CA HIS A 240 -3.69 -3.82 -11.21
C HIS A 240 -2.46 -4.17 -10.36
N THR A 241 -1.69 -3.17 -9.91
CA THR A 241 -0.56 -3.37 -8.98
C THR A 241 -0.81 -2.69 -7.64
N GLY A 242 -0.27 -3.25 -6.56
CA GLY A 242 -0.22 -2.61 -5.24
C GLY A 242 0.91 -1.60 -5.08
N ILE A 243 1.85 -1.52 -6.02
CA ILE A 243 3.01 -0.62 -6.01
C ILE A 243 3.00 0.33 -7.22
N HIS A 244 4.12 0.98 -7.53
CA HIS A 244 4.25 1.83 -8.73
C HIS A 244 4.21 0.99 -10.02
N GLY A 245 3.90 1.61 -11.15
CA GLY A 245 3.84 0.93 -12.45
C GLY A 245 5.21 0.54 -12.98
N ILE A 246 6.02 1.53 -13.35
CA ILE A 246 7.37 1.36 -13.91
C ILE A 246 8.35 2.37 -13.32
N TRP A 247 9.60 1.96 -13.12
CA TRP A 247 10.68 2.81 -12.63
C TRP A 247 11.96 2.69 -13.45
N PHE A 248 12.28 3.74 -14.19
CA PHE A 248 13.62 3.98 -14.77
C PHE A 248 14.53 4.53 -13.67
N ARG A 249 15.08 3.67 -12.84
CA ARG A 249 15.65 4.08 -11.54
C ARG A 249 17.07 4.62 -11.70
N ASN A 250 18.03 3.73 -11.91
CA ASN A 250 19.45 4.08 -11.87
C ASN A 250 20.08 3.93 -13.25
N GLN A 251 20.84 4.93 -13.69
CA GLN A 251 21.60 4.94 -14.95
C GLN A 251 20.82 4.33 -16.13
N CYS A 252 19.58 4.79 -16.33
CA CYS A 252 18.80 4.45 -17.52
C CYS A 252 18.95 5.55 -18.58
N SER A 253 19.10 5.18 -19.86
CA SER A 253 19.26 6.15 -20.97
C SER A 253 18.56 5.74 -22.25
N TYR A 254 18.23 6.73 -23.09
CA TYR A 254 17.66 6.56 -24.43
C TYR A 254 16.49 5.58 -24.50
N SER A 255 15.74 5.48 -23.41
CA SER A 255 14.60 4.59 -23.26
C SER A 255 13.34 5.38 -23.56
N LYS A 256 12.26 4.71 -23.93
CA LYS A 256 11.00 5.41 -24.22
C LYS A 256 9.79 4.55 -23.89
N MET A 257 8.70 5.23 -23.59
CA MET A 257 7.42 4.61 -23.36
C MET A 257 6.36 5.37 -24.16
N GLU A 258 5.81 4.71 -25.18
CA GLU A 258 4.95 5.35 -26.19
C GLU A 258 3.62 4.62 -26.30
N HIS A 259 2.52 5.38 -26.36
CA HIS A 259 1.16 4.85 -26.48
C HIS A 259 0.78 3.80 -25.43
N CYS A 260 1.28 3.94 -24.20
CA CYS A 260 1.00 3.02 -23.11
C CYS A 260 -0.12 3.53 -22.20
N HIS A 261 -0.90 2.61 -21.62
CA HIS A 261 -1.98 2.92 -20.68
C HIS A 261 -1.67 2.39 -19.28
N LEU A 262 -1.73 3.27 -18.28
CA LEU A 262 -1.39 3.00 -16.88
C LEU A 262 -2.58 3.37 -16.01
N TYR A 263 -3.19 2.40 -15.33
CA TYR A 263 -4.33 2.64 -14.47
C TYR A 263 -4.40 1.63 -13.34
N ASP A 264 -5.19 1.96 -12.31
CA ASP A 264 -5.37 1.11 -11.13
C ASP A 264 -4.05 0.64 -10.49
N LEU A 265 -3.22 1.61 -10.10
CA LEU A 265 -1.91 1.41 -9.49
C LEU A 265 -1.95 1.78 -8.01
N GLY A 266 -1.10 1.14 -7.20
CA GLY A 266 -0.99 1.42 -5.77
C GLY A 266 -0.13 2.64 -5.42
N GLY A 267 0.64 3.14 -6.40
CA GLY A 267 1.39 4.40 -6.33
C GLY A 267 1.48 5.07 -7.70
N SER A 268 2.49 5.92 -7.91
CA SER A 268 2.85 6.55 -9.19
C SER A 268 2.90 5.62 -10.41
N GLY A 269 2.51 6.15 -11.57
CA GLY A 269 2.61 5.46 -12.86
C GLY A 269 4.04 5.23 -13.32
N ILE A 270 4.80 6.31 -13.46
CA ILE A 270 6.18 6.30 -13.96
C ILE A 270 7.08 7.01 -12.94
N LYS A 271 8.18 6.37 -12.55
CA LYS A 271 9.25 6.96 -11.76
C LYS A 271 10.52 7.04 -12.61
N ILE A 272 11.25 8.15 -12.48
CA ILE A 272 12.49 8.41 -13.21
C ILE A 272 13.53 8.93 -12.23
N GLY A 273 14.72 8.32 -12.24
CA GLY A 273 15.84 8.69 -11.39
C GLY A 273 15.83 8.04 -9.99
N THR A 274 16.90 8.29 -9.25
CA THR A 274 17.08 7.82 -7.87
C THR A 274 16.42 8.77 -6.87
N ILE A 275 16.08 8.26 -5.68
CA ILE A 275 15.51 9.07 -4.59
C ILE A 275 16.57 9.83 -3.79
N THR A 276 17.84 9.44 -3.94
CA THR A 276 18.99 10.15 -3.39
C THR A 276 19.69 10.91 -4.51
N LEU A 277 20.27 12.06 -4.18
CA LEU A 277 21.16 12.78 -5.08
C LEU A 277 22.36 11.87 -5.43
N PRO A 278 22.56 11.53 -6.71
CA PRO A 278 23.71 10.74 -7.13
C PRO A 278 25.00 11.55 -7.00
N SER A 279 26.12 10.85 -6.76
CA SER A 279 27.45 11.46 -6.57
C SER A 279 28.24 11.64 -7.87
N ASP A 280 27.72 11.15 -8.99
CA ASP A 280 28.34 11.15 -10.33
C ASP A 280 27.35 11.76 -11.33
N ASP A 281 27.85 12.30 -12.43
CA ASP A 281 27.07 12.83 -13.55
C ASP A 281 26.31 11.73 -14.31
N LYS A 282 26.64 10.45 -14.05
CA LYS A 282 25.95 9.27 -14.59
C LYS A 282 24.60 9.08 -13.89
N VAL A 283 23.62 9.86 -14.33
CA VAL A 283 22.23 9.81 -13.85
C VAL A 283 21.31 9.19 -14.90
N THR A 284 20.10 8.80 -14.50
CA THR A 284 19.05 8.47 -15.47
C THR A 284 18.69 9.71 -16.30
N ASN A 285 18.74 9.60 -17.63
CA ASN A 285 18.59 10.72 -18.56
C ASN A 285 17.96 10.27 -19.90
N HIS A 286 17.43 11.19 -20.70
CA HIS A 286 16.82 10.88 -22.02
C HIS A 286 15.81 9.70 -21.97
N ILE A 287 14.78 9.85 -21.15
CA ILE A 287 13.63 8.93 -21.03
C ILE A 287 12.41 9.53 -21.72
#